data_AF-A0A953UX61-F1
#
_entry.id   AF-A0A953UX61-F1
#
_cell.length_a   1.000
_cell.length_b   1.000
_cell.length_c   1.000
_cell.angle_alpha   90.00
_cell.angle_beta   90.00
_cell.angle_gamma   90.00
#
_symmetry.space_group_name_H-M   'P 1'
#
loop_
_entity.id
_entity.type
_entity.pdbx_description
1 polymer ?
#
loop_
_entity_poly.entity_id
_entity_poly.type
_entity_poly.pdbx_seq_one_letter_code
_entity_poly.pdbx_strand_id
1 'polypeptide(L)'
;MDKSSAICLHFLFLAGAAVTPGVAEPPPQASSKILLNGPWALQSSCEVKAAGAEISTGGFKTQGWHRTEVPSTVVAALVADKTYPDPYFGMNLRSFPGVNYRIGAMFSNLAMPDDSPFRCSWWYRTEFTAPAGYQEKTVWLHFDGINYRANVWLNGRQLADAKDMAGAFRAFEFDVSKLVAGAKENALAVEVFAPEKNSLAITWVDWNPAPPDKDMGLWKDVYLTESGPVALRHPFVSSKLDADYKTAELTVSADVRNASDHSVTGVLKTEIGTIRLNQQVQLGPSETKNIRFEPGQYSQLKFQNPKLWWPHQMGAQPLYAVRLEFESGGRVSDTSTVQFGIREVKSEMTETGARLFRINGKRVLIRGAAWTSDMLLRWSPQKAEAELRYTKDMGMNTIRLEGKMERDEFFDMADRMGILIMPGWCCCDFWERWRQWQPEDHKIAGASLAHELRRLRNHPSVFVWLYGSDGPPPADVEKMYLDVIQDAEWPNPTISSAAADPTTLTGPSGVKMP
;
A
#
# COMPACT_ATOMS: atom_id res chain seq x y z
N MET A 1 -21.63 72.79 34.76
CA MET A 1 -22.77 71.85 34.74
C MET A 1 -23.41 72.01 33.36
N ASP A 2 -22.80 71.60 32.26
CA ASP A 2 -22.31 70.28 31.84
C ASP A 2 -23.39 69.19 31.78
N LYS A 3 -23.78 68.84 30.55
CA LYS A 3 -24.09 67.48 30.08
C LYS A 3 -24.35 67.50 28.56
N SER A 4 -23.28 67.27 27.82
CA SER A 4 -23.32 66.72 26.46
C SER A 4 -23.89 65.30 26.48
N SER A 5 -24.64 64.90 25.45
CA SER A 5 -24.98 63.49 25.19
C SER A 5 -24.64 63.13 23.75
N ALA A 6 -23.90 62.03 23.66
CA ALA A 6 -23.11 61.60 22.53
C ALA A 6 -23.90 60.79 21.50
N ILE A 7 -23.47 60.91 20.25
CA ILE A 7 -23.87 60.12 19.10
C ILE A 7 -23.23 58.72 19.22
N CYS A 8 -24.05 57.68 19.19
CA CYS A 8 -23.60 56.28 19.29
C CYS A 8 -23.43 55.70 17.87
N LEU A 9 -22.18 55.63 17.38
CA LEU A 9 -21.82 54.88 16.17
C LEU A 9 -21.75 53.38 16.53
N HIS A 10 -22.61 52.56 15.91
CA HIS A 10 -22.48 51.10 15.97
C HIS A 10 -21.37 50.64 15.02
N PHE A 11 -20.24 50.21 15.58
CA PHE A 11 -19.27 49.38 14.86
C PHE A 11 -19.76 47.92 14.86
N LEU A 12 -20.20 47.43 13.70
CA LEU A 12 -20.36 45.99 13.48
C LEU A 12 -18.97 45.34 13.37
N PHE A 13 -18.56 44.63 14.41
CA PHE A 13 -17.48 43.64 14.32
C PHE A 13 -18.01 42.41 13.59
N LEU A 14 -17.56 42.21 12.35
CA LEU A 14 -17.64 40.91 11.66
C LEU A 14 -16.67 39.95 12.35
N ALA A 15 -17.16 39.21 13.33
CA ALA A 15 -16.46 38.06 13.88
C ALA A 15 -16.41 36.95 12.80
N GLY A 16 -15.23 36.73 12.22
CA GLY A 16 -14.97 35.56 11.38
C GLY A 16 -15.16 34.31 12.23
N ALA A 17 -16.24 33.57 11.96
CA ALA A 17 -16.50 32.30 12.63
C ALA A 17 -15.37 31.32 12.28
N ALA A 18 -14.52 31.01 13.28
CA ALA A 18 -13.56 29.94 13.18
C ALA A 18 -14.32 28.61 13.08
N VAL A 19 -14.39 28.06 11.88
CA VAL A 19 -14.91 26.73 11.63
C VAL A 19 -13.91 25.74 12.25
N THR A 20 -14.30 25.07 13.33
CA THR A 20 -13.56 23.91 13.81
C THR A 20 -14.04 22.70 13.01
N PRO A 21 -13.23 22.12 12.11
CA PRO A 21 -13.63 20.92 11.40
C PRO A 21 -13.76 19.77 12.41
N GLY A 22 -14.96 19.20 12.49
CA GLY A 22 -15.26 18.06 13.36
C GLY A 22 -14.41 16.84 13.00
N VAL A 23 -14.18 15.97 13.99
CA VAL A 23 -13.61 14.63 13.78
C VAL A 23 -14.62 13.83 12.96
N ALA A 24 -14.17 13.18 11.89
CA ALA A 24 -15.06 12.58 10.90
C ALA A 24 -15.80 11.35 11.45
N GLU A 25 -17.09 11.24 11.13
CA GLU A 25 -17.79 9.95 11.07
C GLU A 25 -17.18 9.08 9.94
N PRO A 26 -17.28 7.75 10.01
CA PRO A 26 -16.72 6.86 8.99
C PRO A 26 -17.23 7.25 7.60
N PRO A 27 -16.34 7.31 6.59
CA PRO A 27 -16.69 7.89 5.30
C PRO A 27 -17.75 7.04 4.57
N PRO A 28 -18.68 7.67 3.83
CA PRO A 28 -19.55 6.96 2.91
C PRO A 28 -18.70 6.25 1.82
N GLN A 29 -19.17 5.07 1.41
CA GLN A 29 -18.48 4.13 0.52
C GLN A 29 -17.85 4.83 -0.70
N ALA A 30 -16.56 4.54 -0.93
CA ALA A 30 -15.85 4.82 -2.18
C ALA A 30 -16.53 4.09 -3.36
N SER A 31 -16.04 4.30 -4.58
CA SER A 31 -16.43 3.45 -5.73
C SER A 31 -16.42 1.97 -5.27
N SER A 32 -17.46 1.22 -5.63
CA SER A 32 -17.70 -0.11 -5.08
C SER A 32 -16.53 -1.04 -5.38
N LYS A 33 -15.63 -1.23 -4.41
CA LYS A 33 -14.58 -2.25 -4.44
C LYS A 33 -15.28 -3.61 -4.42
N ILE A 34 -15.18 -4.36 -5.51
CA ILE A 34 -15.80 -5.68 -5.63
C ILE A 34 -14.69 -6.71 -5.59
N LEU A 35 -14.50 -7.27 -4.40
CA LEU A 35 -13.49 -8.30 -4.16
C LEU A 35 -13.81 -9.53 -5.00
N LEU A 36 -12.81 -10.03 -5.72
CA LEU A 36 -12.85 -11.35 -6.35
C LEU A 36 -12.39 -12.39 -5.32
N ASN A 37 -13.02 -12.42 -4.15
CA ASN A 37 -12.73 -13.34 -3.04
C ASN A 37 -13.68 -14.54 -3.02
N GLY A 38 -14.41 -14.78 -4.12
CA GLY A 38 -15.23 -15.97 -4.32
C GLY A 38 -14.40 -17.24 -4.49
N PRO A 39 -14.99 -18.36 -4.94
CA PRO A 39 -14.24 -19.59 -5.12
C PRO A 39 -13.21 -19.45 -6.25
N TRP A 40 -11.97 -19.83 -5.95
CA TRP A 40 -10.90 -20.01 -6.91
C TRP A 40 -10.55 -21.49 -7.05
N ALA A 41 -10.16 -21.86 -8.26
CA ALA A 41 -9.52 -23.13 -8.56
C ALA A 41 -8.02 -22.91 -8.73
N LEU A 42 -7.22 -23.85 -8.22
CA LEU A 42 -5.76 -23.80 -8.20
C LEU A 42 -5.16 -25.08 -8.77
N GLN A 43 -4.20 -24.98 -9.69
CA GLN A 43 -3.49 -26.15 -10.22
C GLN A 43 -2.09 -25.82 -10.76
N SER A 44 -1.15 -26.75 -10.63
CA SER A 44 0.19 -26.66 -11.20
C SER A 44 0.14 -26.63 -12.73
N SER A 45 0.95 -25.76 -13.36
CA SER A 45 1.11 -25.71 -14.81
C SER A 45 1.74 -26.98 -15.39
N CYS A 46 2.40 -27.79 -14.56
CA CYS A 46 2.91 -29.10 -14.99
C CYS A 46 1.78 -30.11 -15.26
N GLU A 47 0.64 -29.97 -14.56
CA GLU A 47 -0.55 -30.80 -14.73
C GLU A 47 -1.53 -30.23 -15.78
N VAL A 48 -1.48 -28.91 -16.03
CA VAL A 48 -2.38 -28.24 -16.99
C VAL A 48 -1.73 -28.15 -18.38
N LYS A 49 -2.37 -28.77 -19.39
CA LYS A 49 -1.90 -28.71 -20.78
C LYS A 49 -2.56 -27.61 -21.63
N ALA A 50 -3.66 -27.02 -21.14
CA ALA A 50 -4.37 -25.96 -21.84
C ALA A 50 -3.60 -24.63 -21.80
N ALA A 51 -3.72 -23.81 -22.83
CA ALA A 51 -3.12 -22.48 -22.85
C ALA A 51 -3.88 -21.48 -21.94
N GLY A 52 -3.23 -20.40 -21.50
CA GLY A 52 -3.87 -19.37 -20.65
C GLY A 52 -5.14 -18.75 -21.25
N ALA A 53 -5.21 -18.65 -22.58
CA ALA A 53 -6.42 -18.22 -23.28
C ALA A 53 -7.59 -19.20 -23.09
N GLU A 54 -7.32 -20.51 -23.09
CA GLU A 54 -8.35 -21.53 -22.85
C GLU A 54 -8.77 -21.56 -21.38
N ILE A 55 -7.80 -21.49 -20.45
CA ILE A 55 -8.06 -21.52 -19.00
C ILE A 55 -8.92 -20.33 -18.57
N SER A 56 -8.69 -19.15 -19.15
CA SER A 56 -9.46 -17.92 -18.89
C SER A 56 -10.75 -17.80 -19.70
N THR A 57 -11.26 -18.89 -20.28
CA THR A 57 -12.57 -18.91 -20.95
C THR A 57 -13.65 -19.42 -20.00
N GLY A 58 -14.85 -18.82 -20.05
CA GLY A 58 -16.00 -19.25 -19.25
C GLY A 58 -16.37 -20.71 -19.53
N GLY A 59 -16.71 -21.45 -18.48
CA GLY A 59 -17.06 -22.88 -18.52
C GLY A 59 -15.87 -23.85 -18.59
N PHE A 60 -14.62 -23.36 -18.57
CA PHE A 60 -13.43 -24.21 -18.52
C PHE A 60 -13.47 -25.14 -17.30
N LYS A 61 -13.19 -26.43 -17.51
CA LYS A 61 -13.37 -27.46 -16.49
C LYS A 61 -12.16 -27.52 -15.56
N THR A 62 -12.41 -27.29 -14.27
CA THR A 62 -11.42 -27.36 -13.19
C THR A 62 -11.57 -28.63 -12.34
N GLN A 63 -12.11 -29.71 -12.92
CA GLN A 63 -12.24 -31.00 -12.22
C GLN A 63 -10.85 -31.46 -11.75
N GLY A 64 -10.71 -31.78 -10.46
CA GLY A 64 -9.44 -32.19 -9.88
C GLY A 64 -8.46 -31.06 -9.57
N TRP A 65 -8.86 -29.80 -9.76
CA TRP A 65 -8.10 -28.65 -9.26
C TRP A 65 -8.41 -28.43 -7.77
N HIS A 66 -7.44 -27.86 -7.06
CA HIS A 66 -7.56 -27.50 -5.66
C HIS A 66 -8.53 -26.32 -5.50
N ARG A 67 -9.32 -26.31 -4.42
CA ARG A 67 -10.19 -25.16 -4.11
C ARG A 67 -9.42 -24.21 -3.21
N THR A 68 -9.46 -22.92 -3.52
CA THR A 68 -8.88 -21.86 -2.69
C THR A 68 -9.74 -20.61 -2.70
N GLU A 69 -9.37 -19.65 -1.87
CA GLU A 69 -9.82 -18.28 -1.91
C GLU A 69 -8.60 -17.39 -2.15
N VAL A 70 -8.82 -16.19 -2.68
CA VAL A 70 -7.77 -15.17 -2.81
C VAL A 70 -8.11 -14.07 -1.82
N PRO A 71 -7.15 -13.62 -0.99
CA PRO A 71 -5.70 -13.88 -1.16
C PRO A 71 -5.19 -15.16 -0.51
N SER A 72 -4.26 -15.83 -1.17
CA SER A 72 -3.60 -17.05 -0.70
C SER A 72 -2.31 -17.32 -1.48
N THR A 73 -1.30 -17.85 -0.80
CA THR A 73 -0.15 -18.50 -1.46
C THR A 73 -0.52 -19.92 -1.87
N VAL A 74 0.28 -20.54 -2.74
CA VAL A 74 0.00 -21.90 -3.23
C VAL A 74 0.00 -22.88 -2.06
N VAL A 75 0.99 -22.84 -1.18
CA VAL A 75 1.05 -23.74 -0.02
C VAL A 75 -0.02 -23.39 1.01
N ALA A 76 -0.38 -22.12 1.21
CA ALA A 76 -1.52 -21.76 2.08
C ALA A 76 -2.82 -22.42 1.59
N ALA A 77 -3.08 -22.39 0.27
CA ALA A 77 -4.22 -23.05 -0.35
C ALA A 77 -4.22 -24.57 -0.13
N LEU A 78 -3.07 -25.22 -0.36
CA LEU A 78 -2.91 -26.67 -0.21
C LEU A 78 -2.97 -27.14 1.26
N VAL A 79 -2.65 -26.27 2.21
CA VAL A 79 -2.88 -26.54 3.64
C VAL A 79 -4.36 -26.33 4.00
N ALA A 80 -5.01 -25.31 3.43
CA ALA A 80 -6.42 -25.03 3.66
C ALA A 80 -7.32 -26.17 3.14
N ASP A 81 -7.01 -26.71 1.96
CA ASP A 81 -7.78 -27.81 1.34
C ASP A 81 -7.41 -29.21 1.83
N LYS A 82 -6.45 -29.30 2.77
CA LYS A 82 -5.96 -30.53 3.42
C LYS A 82 -5.10 -31.44 2.54
N THR A 83 -4.59 -30.96 1.41
CA THR A 83 -3.54 -31.65 0.66
C THR A 83 -2.28 -31.81 1.50
N TYR A 84 -1.92 -30.78 2.27
CA TYR A 84 -0.83 -30.82 3.25
C TYR A 84 -1.34 -30.62 4.68
N PRO A 85 -0.70 -31.27 5.68
CA PRO A 85 -1.07 -31.09 7.08
C PRO A 85 -0.66 -29.69 7.60
N ASP A 86 -1.16 -29.30 8.77
CA ASP A 86 -0.79 -28.03 9.40
C ASP A 86 0.74 -27.97 9.61
N PRO A 87 1.46 -27.03 8.96
CA PRO A 87 2.91 -26.97 9.06
C PRO A 87 3.41 -26.50 10.43
N TYR A 88 2.53 -25.96 11.28
CA TYR A 88 2.89 -25.48 12.63
C TYR A 88 2.90 -26.59 13.69
N PHE A 89 2.54 -27.83 13.32
CA PHE A 89 2.55 -28.95 14.23
C PHE A 89 3.76 -29.88 13.99
N GLY A 90 4.56 -30.10 15.03
CA GLY A 90 5.67 -31.05 15.02
C GLY A 90 6.64 -30.83 13.86
N MET A 91 6.85 -31.87 13.05
CA MET A 91 7.73 -31.85 11.87
C MET A 91 6.95 -31.85 10.55
N ASN A 92 5.66 -31.49 10.57
CA ASN A 92 4.79 -31.55 9.39
C ASN A 92 5.35 -30.76 8.21
N LEU A 93 5.88 -29.55 8.44
CA LEU A 93 6.51 -28.76 7.37
C LEU A 93 7.63 -29.54 6.65
N ARG A 94 8.38 -30.39 7.36
CA ARG A 94 9.46 -31.21 6.76
C ARG A 94 8.95 -32.34 5.88
N SER A 95 7.67 -32.71 6.00
CA SER A 95 7.06 -33.70 5.11
C SER A 95 6.66 -33.12 3.76
N PHE A 96 6.66 -31.79 3.61
CA PHE A 96 6.24 -31.17 2.36
C PHE A 96 7.35 -31.35 1.30
N PRO A 97 6.98 -31.67 0.04
CA PRO A 97 7.94 -31.73 -1.06
C PRO A 97 8.74 -30.42 -1.19
N GLY A 98 10.06 -30.53 -1.37
CA GLY A 98 10.95 -29.37 -1.49
C GLY A 98 11.53 -28.83 -0.17
N VAL A 99 11.10 -29.34 1.00
CA VAL A 99 11.61 -28.88 2.32
C VAL A 99 12.83 -29.70 2.80
N ASN A 100 13.84 -29.81 1.94
CA ASN A 100 15.07 -30.59 2.20
C ASN A 100 16.25 -29.77 2.73
N TYR A 101 16.08 -28.46 2.93
CA TYR A 101 17.13 -27.55 3.42
C TYR A 101 17.49 -27.81 4.89
N ARG A 102 18.74 -27.52 5.28
CA ARG A 102 19.20 -27.67 6.68
C ARG A 102 18.45 -26.73 7.63
N ILE A 103 18.11 -27.19 8.84
CA ILE A 103 17.57 -26.33 9.92
C ILE A 103 18.60 -25.22 10.24
N GLY A 104 18.13 -23.98 10.38
CA GLY A 104 18.97 -22.81 10.67
C GLY A 104 19.75 -22.29 9.46
N ALA A 105 19.37 -22.68 8.24
CA ALA A 105 19.91 -22.06 7.02
C ALA A 105 19.37 -20.63 6.83
N MET A 106 20.09 -19.83 6.05
CA MET A 106 19.60 -18.53 5.58
C MET A 106 18.54 -18.75 4.50
N PHE A 107 17.27 -18.75 4.90
CA PHE A 107 16.11 -19.12 4.10
C PHE A 107 15.90 -18.22 2.87
N SER A 108 16.27 -16.94 2.95
CA SER A 108 16.26 -16.02 1.80
C SER A 108 17.13 -16.46 0.62
N ASN A 109 18.14 -17.32 0.88
CA ASN A 109 19.17 -17.68 -0.08
C ASN A 109 19.06 -19.10 -0.60
N LEU A 110 17.99 -19.81 -0.22
CA LEU A 110 17.77 -21.18 -0.65
C LEU A 110 17.34 -21.21 -2.11
N ALA A 111 18.06 -21.99 -2.92
CA ALA A 111 17.56 -22.40 -4.22
C ALA A 111 16.36 -23.33 -4.03
N MET A 112 15.42 -23.29 -4.97
CA MET A 112 14.34 -24.27 -4.96
C MET A 112 14.93 -25.61 -5.46
N PRO A 113 14.72 -26.73 -4.76
CA PRO A 113 15.21 -28.04 -5.19
C PRO A 113 14.68 -28.42 -6.57
N ASP A 114 15.49 -29.12 -7.38
CA ASP A 114 15.16 -29.49 -8.76
C ASP A 114 13.90 -30.36 -8.86
N ASP A 115 13.64 -31.17 -7.85
CA ASP A 115 12.49 -32.07 -7.71
C ASP A 115 11.27 -31.42 -7.03
N SER A 116 11.35 -30.12 -6.68
CA SER A 116 10.22 -29.43 -6.06
C SER A 116 9.05 -29.27 -7.03
N PRO A 117 7.82 -29.67 -6.67
CA PRO A 117 6.63 -29.47 -7.51
C PRO A 117 6.29 -27.98 -7.69
N PHE A 118 6.90 -27.12 -6.88
CA PHE A 118 6.74 -25.67 -6.92
C PHE A 118 7.69 -24.98 -7.91
N ARG A 119 8.53 -25.72 -8.65
CA ARG A 119 9.28 -25.15 -9.78
C ARG A 119 8.37 -24.84 -10.96
N CYS A 120 7.27 -25.57 -11.08
CA CYS A 120 6.20 -25.26 -12.02
C CYS A 120 5.49 -23.98 -11.56
N SER A 121 5.09 -23.15 -12.51
CA SER A 121 4.11 -22.09 -12.24
C SER A 121 2.77 -22.68 -11.78
N TRP A 122 1.93 -21.85 -11.18
CA TRP A 122 0.61 -22.29 -10.69
C TRP A 122 -0.50 -21.38 -11.20
N TRP A 123 -1.59 -21.99 -11.64
CA TRP A 123 -2.77 -21.31 -12.16
C TRP A 123 -3.80 -21.07 -11.07
N TYR A 124 -4.14 -19.81 -10.85
CA TYR A 124 -5.32 -19.37 -10.11
C TYR A 124 -6.41 -19.04 -11.13
N ARG A 125 -7.60 -19.64 -11.00
CA ARG A 125 -8.74 -19.38 -11.89
C ARG A 125 -10.00 -19.08 -11.09
N THR A 126 -10.75 -18.06 -11.50
CA THR A 126 -12.10 -17.81 -10.99
C THR A 126 -13.05 -17.36 -12.10
N GLU A 127 -14.35 -17.54 -11.88
CA GLU A 127 -15.42 -16.99 -12.70
C GLU A 127 -16.21 -15.98 -11.89
N PHE A 128 -16.62 -14.89 -12.53
CA PHE A 128 -17.38 -13.84 -11.89
C PHE A 128 -18.36 -13.18 -12.87
N THR A 129 -19.45 -12.66 -12.32
CA THR A 129 -20.41 -11.86 -13.08
C THR A 129 -20.02 -10.39 -13.00
N ALA A 130 -20.03 -9.70 -14.14
CA ALA A 130 -19.89 -8.26 -14.15
C ALA A 130 -21.08 -7.64 -13.43
N PRO A 131 -20.87 -6.69 -12.49
CA PRO A 131 -21.98 -6.03 -11.83
C PRO A 131 -22.85 -5.23 -12.81
N ALA A 132 -24.09 -4.97 -12.39
CA ALA A 132 -25.06 -4.28 -13.22
C ALA A 132 -24.59 -2.84 -13.55
N GLY A 133 -24.75 -2.42 -14.81
CA GLY A 133 -24.41 -1.06 -15.25
C GLY A 133 -22.95 -0.85 -15.69
N TYR A 134 -22.14 -1.91 -15.76
CA TYR A 134 -20.74 -1.85 -16.22
C TYR A 134 -20.58 -1.37 -17.66
N GLN A 135 -21.58 -1.57 -18.53
CA GLN A 135 -21.46 -1.27 -19.97
C GLN A 135 -21.27 0.23 -20.28
N GLU A 136 -21.65 1.11 -19.35
CA GLU A 136 -21.51 2.57 -19.49
C GLU A 136 -20.34 3.14 -18.66
N LYS A 137 -19.52 2.27 -18.07
CA LYS A 137 -18.45 2.63 -17.13
C LYS A 137 -17.11 2.09 -17.58
N THR A 138 -16.05 2.72 -17.07
CA THR A 138 -14.71 2.16 -17.10
C THR A 138 -14.56 1.19 -15.95
N VAL A 139 -14.04 0.00 -16.26
CA VAL A 139 -13.87 -1.11 -15.33
C VAL A 139 -12.39 -1.37 -15.13
N TRP A 140 -11.96 -1.37 -13.87
CA TRP A 140 -10.57 -1.55 -13.49
C TRP A 140 -10.41 -2.88 -12.76
N LEU A 141 -9.52 -3.75 -13.25
CA LEU A 141 -9.07 -4.93 -12.54
C LEU A 141 -7.79 -4.62 -11.78
N HIS A 142 -7.80 -4.88 -10.47
CA HIS A 142 -6.71 -4.57 -9.56
C HIS A 142 -6.11 -5.83 -8.95
N PHE A 143 -4.80 -5.77 -8.75
CA PHE A 143 -4.03 -6.73 -7.96
C PHE A 143 -3.21 -5.95 -6.94
N ASP A 144 -3.52 -6.07 -5.66
CA ASP A 144 -2.81 -5.35 -4.59
C ASP A 144 -1.49 -6.02 -4.20
N GLY A 145 -1.22 -7.24 -4.66
CA GLY A 145 0.03 -7.95 -4.37
C GLY A 145 0.09 -9.36 -4.94
N ILE A 146 1.19 -9.61 -5.66
CA ILE A 146 1.60 -10.92 -6.16
C ILE A 146 2.98 -11.24 -5.61
N ASN A 147 3.32 -12.49 -5.34
CA ASN A 147 4.68 -12.88 -5.00
C ASN A 147 5.16 -13.93 -6.02
N TYR A 148 6.01 -13.58 -6.98
CA TYR A 148 6.45 -12.22 -7.32
C TYR A 148 6.20 -11.83 -8.78
N ARG A 149 5.91 -12.78 -9.67
CA ARG A 149 5.58 -12.53 -11.08
C ARG A 149 4.36 -13.31 -11.51
N ALA A 150 3.62 -12.78 -12.46
CA ALA A 150 2.50 -13.49 -13.04
C ALA A 150 2.23 -13.15 -14.51
N ASN A 151 1.63 -14.09 -15.22
CA ASN A 151 0.89 -13.80 -16.44
C ASN A 151 -0.60 -13.73 -16.11
N VAL A 152 -1.35 -12.81 -16.74
CA VAL A 152 -2.77 -12.57 -16.44
C VAL A 152 -3.60 -12.64 -17.72
N TRP A 153 -4.70 -13.40 -17.69
CA TRP A 153 -5.67 -13.48 -18.77
C TRP A 153 -7.09 -13.28 -18.29
N LEU A 154 -7.88 -12.58 -19.08
CA LEU A 154 -9.31 -12.39 -18.88
C LEU A 154 -10.05 -12.69 -20.17
N ASN A 155 -11.03 -13.59 -20.11
CA ASN A 155 -11.89 -13.97 -21.24
C ASN A 155 -11.09 -14.35 -22.51
N GLY A 156 -10.04 -15.14 -22.34
CA GLY A 156 -9.17 -15.59 -23.43
C GLY A 156 -8.12 -14.58 -23.90
N ARG A 157 -8.11 -13.35 -23.37
CA ARG A 157 -7.14 -12.31 -23.73
C ARG A 157 -6.09 -12.12 -22.64
N GLN A 158 -4.82 -12.15 -23.02
CA GLN A 158 -3.72 -11.80 -22.11
C GLN A 158 -3.73 -10.29 -21.82
N LEU A 159 -3.78 -9.93 -20.54
CA LEU A 159 -3.70 -8.55 -20.05
C LEU A 159 -2.25 -8.11 -19.80
N ALA A 160 -1.46 -9.03 -19.26
CA ALA A 160 -0.06 -8.82 -18.90
C ALA A 160 0.71 -10.15 -18.94
N ASP A 161 2.02 -10.07 -19.16
CA ASP A 161 2.93 -11.19 -18.94
C ASP A 161 3.84 -10.97 -17.71
N ALA A 162 4.66 -11.97 -17.40
CA ALA A 162 5.56 -11.97 -16.25
C ALA A 162 6.64 -10.89 -16.28
N LYS A 163 6.85 -10.19 -17.41
CA LYS A 163 7.74 -9.01 -17.50
C LYS A 163 7.01 -7.75 -17.05
N ASP A 164 5.73 -7.64 -17.40
CA ASP A 164 4.89 -6.49 -17.03
C ASP A 164 4.47 -6.55 -15.56
N MET A 165 4.13 -7.75 -15.10
CA MET A 165 3.61 -8.01 -13.75
C MET A 165 4.66 -8.67 -12.85
N ALA A 166 5.47 -7.86 -12.19
CA ALA A 166 6.64 -8.31 -11.42
C ALA A 166 6.98 -7.46 -10.19
N GLY A 167 7.24 -8.07 -9.04
CA GLY A 167 7.66 -7.42 -7.79
C GLY A 167 6.62 -7.57 -6.69
N ALA A 168 7.06 -8.00 -5.50
CA ALA A 168 6.14 -8.36 -4.42
C ALA A 168 5.38 -7.20 -3.79
N PHE A 169 5.96 -5.99 -3.84
CA PHE A 169 5.43 -4.78 -3.21
C PHE A 169 4.93 -3.77 -4.25
N ARG A 170 4.35 -4.26 -5.35
CA ARG A 170 3.67 -3.46 -6.38
C ARG A 170 2.20 -3.85 -6.45
N ALA A 171 1.36 -2.87 -6.73
CA ALA A 171 0.02 -3.10 -7.24
C ALA A 171 -0.04 -2.93 -8.77
N PHE A 172 -1.02 -3.58 -9.38
CA PHE A 172 -1.26 -3.55 -10.82
C PHE A 172 -2.73 -3.24 -11.09
N GLU A 173 -2.97 -2.42 -12.11
CA GLU A 173 -4.31 -2.00 -12.54
C GLU A 173 -4.43 -2.14 -14.06
N PHE A 174 -5.54 -2.71 -14.51
CA PHE A 174 -5.87 -2.88 -15.93
C PHE A 174 -7.26 -2.33 -16.24
N ASP A 175 -7.39 -1.52 -17.29
CA ASP A 175 -8.69 -1.22 -17.88
C ASP A 175 -9.19 -2.47 -18.63
N VAL A 176 -10.23 -3.09 -18.10
CA VAL A 176 -10.83 -4.31 -18.65
C VAL A 176 -12.24 -4.08 -19.22
N SER A 177 -12.65 -2.83 -19.39
CA SER A 177 -14.01 -2.44 -19.78
C SER A 177 -14.49 -3.17 -21.03
N LYS A 178 -13.64 -3.21 -22.06
CA LYS A 178 -13.94 -3.84 -23.36
C LYS A 178 -14.06 -5.37 -23.28
N LEU A 179 -13.35 -6.00 -22.35
CA LEU A 179 -13.35 -7.46 -22.19
C LEU A 179 -14.53 -7.93 -21.34
N VAL A 180 -14.92 -7.13 -20.35
CA VAL A 180 -16.01 -7.47 -19.42
C VAL A 180 -17.39 -7.21 -20.03
N ALA A 181 -17.56 -6.15 -20.83
CA ALA A 181 -18.85 -5.78 -21.42
C ALA A 181 -19.41 -6.83 -22.40
N GLY A 182 -18.55 -7.66 -23.01
CA GLY A 182 -18.93 -8.64 -24.02
C GLY A 182 -19.31 -10.03 -23.47
N ALA A 183 -19.11 -10.29 -22.18
CA ALA A 183 -19.23 -11.63 -21.61
C ALA A 183 -20.45 -11.74 -20.68
N LYS A 184 -21.23 -12.83 -20.84
CA LYS A 184 -22.31 -13.17 -19.89
C LYS A 184 -21.75 -13.58 -18.52
N GLU A 185 -20.59 -14.23 -18.53
CA GLU A 185 -19.82 -14.67 -17.38
C GLU A 185 -18.34 -14.47 -17.72
N ASN A 186 -17.58 -13.88 -16.79
CA ASN A 186 -16.17 -13.57 -16.99
C ASN A 186 -15.31 -14.63 -16.32
N ALA A 187 -14.19 -14.97 -16.94
CA ALA A 187 -13.21 -15.89 -16.39
C ALA A 187 -11.83 -15.24 -16.34
N LEU A 188 -11.26 -15.19 -15.15
CA LEU A 188 -9.90 -14.69 -14.89
C LEU A 188 -8.99 -15.89 -14.62
N ALA A 189 -7.85 -15.93 -15.30
CA ALA A 189 -6.78 -16.89 -15.03
C ALA A 189 -5.46 -16.15 -14.79
N VAL A 190 -4.75 -16.52 -13.73
CA VAL A 190 -3.49 -15.92 -13.32
C VAL A 190 -2.47 -17.03 -13.11
N GLU A 191 -1.41 -17.02 -13.89
CA GLU A 191 -0.29 -17.95 -13.75
C GLU A 191 0.80 -17.28 -12.94
N VAL A 192 1.06 -17.76 -11.72
CA VAL A 192 2.09 -17.22 -10.84
C VAL A 192 3.38 -18.03 -10.91
N PHE A 193 4.52 -17.34 -10.79
CA PHE A 193 5.84 -17.95 -10.80
C PHE A 193 6.50 -17.81 -9.43
N ALA A 194 7.13 -18.90 -8.98
CA ALA A 194 7.84 -18.92 -7.70
C ALA A 194 9.00 -17.92 -7.68
N PRO A 195 9.22 -17.21 -6.56
CA PRO A 195 10.42 -16.43 -6.36
C PRO A 195 11.71 -17.25 -6.43
N GLU A 196 12.74 -16.67 -7.04
CA GLU A 196 14.11 -17.18 -6.99
C GLU A 196 14.97 -16.34 -6.03
N LYS A 197 16.21 -16.79 -5.76
CA LYS A 197 17.16 -16.09 -4.86
C LYS A 197 17.55 -14.68 -5.34
N ASN A 198 17.25 -14.37 -6.60
CA ASN A 198 17.49 -13.11 -7.29
C ASN A 198 16.16 -12.41 -7.63
N SER A 199 15.09 -12.68 -6.88
CA SER A 199 13.81 -12.00 -7.04
C SER A 199 13.63 -10.94 -5.96
N LEU A 200 13.13 -9.76 -6.34
CA LEU A 200 12.67 -8.72 -5.41
C LEU A 200 11.30 -9.14 -4.81
N ALA A 201 11.38 -10.09 -3.89
CA ALA A 201 10.25 -10.85 -3.35
C ALA A 201 10.15 -10.72 -1.82
N ILE A 202 9.14 -11.36 -1.22
CA ILE A 202 9.06 -11.55 0.23
C ILE A 202 9.91 -12.79 0.60
N THR A 203 10.78 -12.64 1.60
CA THR A 203 11.62 -13.74 2.10
C THR A 203 11.59 -13.80 3.63
N TRP A 204 12.14 -14.88 4.21
CA TRP A 204 12.12 -15.12 5.66
C TRP A 204 13.48 -14.98 6.35
N VAL A 205 14.49 -14.44 5.63
CA VAL A 205 15.87 -14.29 6.14
C VAL A 205 16.30 -15.57 6.87
N ASP A 206 16.56 -15.52 8.17
CA ASP A 206 16.77 -16.66 9.06
C ASP A 206 15.70 -16.74 10.17
N TRP A 207 14.67 -15.89 10.11
CA TRP A 207 13.65 -15.71 11.17
C TRP A 207 12.69 -16.87 11.24
N ASN A 208 12.35 -17.45 10.08
CA ASN A 208 11.34 -18.48 9.99
C ASN A 208 11.67 -19.44 8.84
N PRO A 209 11.40 -20.75 8.96
CA PRO A 209 11.58 -21.69 7.85
C PRO A 209 10.83 -21.21 6.60
N ALA A 210 11.45 -21.30 5.43
CA ALA A 210 10.80 -20.95 4.17
C ALA A 210 9.79 -22.03 3.74
N PRO A 211 8.53 -21.66 3.44
CA PRO A 211 7.62 -22.54 2.72
C PRO A 211 8.22 -23.05 1.40
N PRO A 212 7.90 -24.28 0.96
CA PRO A 212 8.52 -24.87 -0.23
C PRO A 212 8.14 -24.19 -1.55
N ASP A 213 7.02 -23.45 -1.57
CA ASP A 213 6.61 -22.61 -2.70
C ASP A 213 7.25 -21.22 -2.69
N LYS A 214 8.04 -20.90 -1.65
CA LYS A 214 8.62 -19.56 -1.41
C LYS A 214 7.55 -18.47 -1.45
N ASP A 215 6.39 -18.79 -0.89
CA ASP A 215 5.22 -17.92 -0.82
C ASP A 215 4.73 -17.42 -2.17
N MET A 216 4.86 -18.23 -3.23
CA MET A 216 4.31 -17.84 -4.52
C MET A 216 2.79 -17.71 -4.45
N GLY A 217 2.22 -16.68 -5.07
CA GLY A 217 0.77 -16.53 -5.14
C GLY A 217 0.25 -15.10 -5.12
N LEU A 218 -1.06 -15.00 -4.94
CA LEU A 218 -1.80 -13.74 -4.84
C LEU A 218 -1.99 -13.43 -3.36
N TRP A 219 -1.03 -12.75 -2.74
CA TRP A 219 -0.95 -12.58 -1.28
C TRP A 219 -1.74 -11.37 -0.74
N LYS A 220 -2.20 -10.49 -1.63
CA LYS A 220 -3.18 -9.42 -1.36
C LYS A 220 -4.37 -9.49 -2.34
N ASP A 221 -5.34 -8.61 -2.14
CA ASP A 221 -6.63 -8.66 -2.81
C ASP A 221 -6.53 -8.57 -4.35
N VAL A 222 -7.47 -9.25 -5.01
CA VAL A 222 -7.80 -9.05 -6.42
C VAL A 222 -9.25 -8.58 -6.49
N TYR A 223 -9.51 -7.49 -7.20
CA TYR A 223 -10.83 -6.85 -7.17
C TYR A 223 -11.11 -6.00 -8.41
N LEU A 224 -12.37 -5.65 -8.57
CA LEU A 224 -12.83 -4.69 -9.56
C LEU A 224 -13.20 -3.36 -8.89
N THR A 225 -12.94 -2.26 -9.59
CA THR A 225 -13.58 -0.96 -9.33
C THR A 225 -14.16 -0.39 -10.62
N GLU A 226 -14.99 0.63 -10.47
CA GLU A 226 -15.64 1.32 -11.58
C GLU A 226 -15.41 2.82 -11.49
N SER A 227 -15.32 3.45 -12.66
CA SER A 227 -15.44 4.90 -12.81
C SER A 227 -16.29 5.22 -14.04
N GLY A 228 -16.70 6.47 -14.20
CA GLY A 228 -17.02 7.05 -15.49
C GLY A 228 -15.74 7.25 -16.32
N PRO A 229 -15.69 8.25 -17.21
CA PRO A 229 -14.54 8.45 -18.11
C PRO A 229 -13.25 8.88 -17.38
N VAL A 230 -13.35 9.34 -16.13
CA VAL A 230 -12.22 9.82 -15.32
C VAL A 230 -12.16 9.07 -13.99
N ALA A 231 -10.96 8.61 -13.64
CA ALA A 231 -10.65 7.86 -12.43
C ALA A 231 -9.73 8.65 -11.49
N LEU A 232 -9.94 8.53 -10.17
CA LEU A 232 -9.15 9.19 -9.13
C LEU A 232 -8.16 8.21 -8.51
N ARG A 233 -6.88 8.58 -8.43
CA ARG A 233 -5.82 7.75 -7.86
C ARG A 233 -4.93 8.53 -6.89
N HIS A 234 -4.32 7.79 -5.96
CA HIS A 234 -3.35 8.30 -4.98
C HIS A 234 -3.77 9.59 -4.24
N PRO A 235 -5.00 9.69 -3.71
CA PRO A 235 -5.39 10.86 -2.92
C PRO A 235 -4.41 11.08 -1.76
N PHE A 236 -4.03 12.32 -1.51
CA PHE A 236 -3.04 12.66 -0.49
C PHE A 236 -3.38 13.98 0.19
N VAL A 237 -3.19 14.02 1.50
CA VAL A 237 -3.26 15.25 2.29
C VAL A 237 -1.91 15.48 2.96
N SER A 238 -1.19 16.48 2.48
CA SER A 238 0.01 16.99 3.16
C SER A 238 -0.39 18.05 4.17
N SER A 239 0.24 18.03 5.35
CA SER A 239 0.03 19.03 6.39
C SER A 239 1.34 19.71 6.77
N LYS A 240 1.35 21.04 6.76
CA LYS A 240 2.46 21.86 7.25
C LYS A 240 2.03 22.60 8.52
N LEU A 241 2.63 22.24 9.65
CA LEU A 241 2.38 22.88 10.94
C LEU A 241 3.28 24.11 11.14
N ASP A 242 2.78 25.12 11.85
CA ASP A 242 3.61 26.22 12.32
C ASP A 242 4.51 25.80 13.50
N ALA A 243 5.43 26.69 13.90
CA ALA A 243 6.43 26.40 14.93
C ALA A 243 5.83 26.07 16.31
N ASP A 244 4.65 26.63 16.61
CA ASP A 244 3.93 26.44 17.88
C ASP A 244 2.87 25.32 17.82
N TYR A 245 2.70 24.69 16.65
CA TYR A 245 1.67 23.68 16.36
C TYR A 245 0.22 24.16 16.60
N LYS A 246 -0.02 25.47 16.43
CA LYS A 246 -1.33 26.11 16.59
C LYS A 246 -2.05 26.27 15.26
N THR A 247 -1.34 26.23 14.15
CA THR A 247 -1.94 26.29 12.81
C THR A 247 -1.39 25.20 11.91
N ALA A 248 -2.22 24.71 11.00
CA ALA A 248 -1.82 23.78 9.95
C ALA A 248 -2.30 24.28 8.60
N GLU A 249 -1.42 24.31 7.61
CA GLU A 249 -1.78 24.49 6.21
C GLU A 249 -1.87 23.11 5.55
N LEU A 250 -3.02 22.80 4.95
CA LEU A 250 -3.25 21.54 4.26
C LEU A 250 -3.17 21.71 2.75
N THR A 251 -2.50 20.78 2.06
CA THR A 251 -2.57 20.62 0.61
C THR A 251 -3.21 19.29 0.30
N VAL A 252 -4.32 19.30 -0.43
CA VAL A 252 -5.00 18.08 -0.90
C VAL A 252 -4.65 17.85 -2.36
N SER A 253 -4.22 16.65 -2.72
CA SER A 253 -3.92 16.29 -4.10
C SER A 253 -4.46 14.92 -4.49
N ALA A 254 -4.67 14.70 -5.78
CA ALA A 254 -4.95 13.39 -6.36
C ALA A 254 -4.53 13.35 -7.83
N ASP A 255 -4.18 12.17 -8.31
CA ASP A 255 -4.01 11.90 -9.73
C ASP A 255 -5.40 11.72 -10.35
N VAL A 256 -5.70 12.52 -11.38
CA VAL A 256 -6.96 12.50 -12.11
C VAL A 256 -6.66 11.99 -13.52
N ARG A 257 -7.12 10.77 -13.81
CA ARG A 257 -6.82 10.03 -15.05
C ARG A 257 -8.04 9.96 -15.94
N ASN A 258 -7.95 10.49 -17.15
CA ASN A 258 -8.93 10.23 -18.20
C ASN A 258 -8.66 8.84 -18.82
N ALA A 259 -9.63 7.94 -18.76
CA ALA A 259 -9.55 6.59 -19.32
C ALA A 259 -10.10 6.51 -20.75
N SER A 260 -10.74 7.58 -21.23
CA SER A 260 -11.31 7.64 -22.58
C SER A 260 -10.29 8.04 -23.64
N ASP A 261 -10.69 7.85 -24.90
CA ASP A 261 -9.95 8.21 -26.11
C ASP A 261 -10.24 9.64 -26.62
N HIS A 262 -11.01 10.42 -25.86
CA HIS A 262 -11.38 11.80 -26.18
C HIS A 262 -11.10 12.72 -24.99
N SER A 263 -11.05 14.03 -25.24
CA SER A 263 -10.88 15.00 -24.15
C SER A 263 -12.09 15.04 -23.23
N VAL A 264 -11.83 15.16 -21.92
CA VAL A 264 -12.86 15.27 -20.88
C VAL A 264 -12.67 16.57 -20.11
N THR A 265 -13.75 17.30 -19.92
CA THR A 265 -13.82 18.43 -19.00
C THR A 265 -14.72 18.06 -17.82
N GLY A 266 -14.31 18.44 -16.63
CA GLY A 266 -15.06 18.17 -15.42
C GLY A 266 -14.58 19.01 -14.25
N VAL A 267 -15.13 18.69 -13.08
CA VAL A 267 -14.84 19.38 -11.83
C VAL A 267 -14.34 18.36 -10.82
N LEU A 268 -13.14 18.58 -10.30
CA LEU A 268 -12.70 17.88 -9.10
C LEU A 268 -13.24 18.64 -7.89
N LYS A 269 -13.94 17.94 -6.99
CA LYS A 269 -14.43 18.45 -5.72
C LYS A 269 -13.66 17.80 -4.59
N THR A 270 -13.43 18.55 -3.51
CA THR A 270 -12.87 18.02 -2.26
C THR A 270 -13.69 18.47 -1.06
N GLU A 271 -13.84 17.55 -0.11
CA GLU A 271 -14.61 17.70 1.12
C GLU A 271 -13.76 17.27 2.33
N ILE A 272 -13.61 18.18 3.31
CA ILE A 272 -13.01 17.88 4.62
C ILE A 272 -13.94 18.45 5.70
N GLY A 273 -14.69 17.60 6.40
CA GLY A 273 -15.67 18.02 7.40
C GLY A 273 -16.75 18.92 6.77
N THR A 274 -16.74 20.22 7.05
CA THR A 274 -17.66 21.22 6.46
C THR A 274 -17.04 22.00 5.30
N ILE A 275 -15.74 21.85 5.05
CA ILE A 275 -15.05 22.50 3.93
C ILE A 275 -15.47 21.80 2.63
N ARG A 276 -15.86 22.58 1.62
CA ARG A 276 -16.17 22.12 0.26
C ARG A 276 -15.44 23.02 -0.73
N LEU A 277 -14.57 22.45 -1.55
CA LEU A 277 -13.83 23.16 -2.59
C LEU A 277 -14.01 22.46 -3.93
N ASN A 278 -13.81 23.19 -5.02
CA ASN A 278 -13.92 22.64 -6.37
C ASN A 278 -12.94 23.32 -7.32
N GLN A 279 -12.48 22.59 -8.34
CA GLN A 279 -11.58 23.09 -9.36
C GLN A 279 -11.96 22.50 -10.72
N GLN A 280 -12.00 23.35 -11.75
CA GLN A 280 -12.21 22.92 -13.13
C GLN A 280 -10.96 22.20 -13.64
N VAL A 281 -11.16 21.10 -14.34
CA VAL A 281 -10.10 20.24 -14.87
C VAL A 281 -10.43 19.86 -16.31
N GLN A 282 -9.44 20.01 -17.19
CA GLN A 282 -9.50 19.54 -18.56
C GLN A 282 -8.39 18.51 -18.77
N LEU A 283 -8.76 17.37 -19.34
CA LEU A 283 -7.87 16.25 -19.62
C LEU A 283 -7.92 15.89 -21.10
N GLY A 284 -6.76 15.71 -21.72
CA GLY A 284 -6.63 15.06 -23.02
C GLY A 284 -6.96 13.56 -22.95
N PRO A 285 -7.08 12.88 -24.11
CA PRO A 285 -7.22 11.43 -24.17
C PRO A 285 -6.11 10.72 -23.39
N SER A 286 -6.46 9.74 -22.57
CA SER A 286 -5.52 8.97 -21.73
C SER A 286 -4.62 9.80 -20.79
N GLU A 287 -4.88 11.11 -20.63
CA GLU A 287 -4.05 12.01 -19.84
C GLU A 287 -4.26 11.77 -18.33
N THR A 288 -3.17 11.84 -17.57
CA THR A 288 -3.22 11.91 -16.11
C THR A 288 -2.61 13.22 -15.63
N LYS A 289 -3.31 13.96 -14.77
CA LYS A 289 -2.80 15.15 -14.09
C LYS A 289 -2.90 15.00 -12.58
N ASN A 290 -1.88 15.45 -11.87
CA ASN A 290 -1.97 15.64 -10.43
C ASN A 290 -2.63 17.00 -10.15
N ILE A 291 -3.86 16.99 -9.62
CA ILE A 291 -4.62 18.21 -9.30
C ILE A 291 -4.49 18.49 -7.81
N ARG A 292 -4.33 19.77 -7.45
CA ARG A 292 -4.00 20.22 -6.09
C ARG A 292 -4.92 21.33 -5.62
N PHE A 293 -5.43 21.21 -4.40
CA PHE A 293 -6.05 22.27 -3.63
C PHE A 293 -5.03 22.77 -2.61
N GLU A 294 -4.53 23.97 -2.80
CA GLU A 294 -3.44 24.54 -2.00
C GLU A 294 -3.94 25.64 -1.05
N PRO A 295 -3.31 25.80 0.13
CA PRO A 295 -3.72 26.79 1.13
C PRO A 295 -3.50 28.24 0.68
N GLY A 296 -2.65 28.46 -0.33
CA GLY A 296 -2.49 29.76 -0.98
C GLY A 296 -3.66 30.14 -1.88
N GLN A 297 -4.38 29.15 -2.42
CA GLN A 297 -5.55 29.34 -3.28
C GLN A 297 -6.86 29.28 -2.47
N TYR A 298 -6.89 28.46 -1.42
CA TYR A 298 -8.06 28.21 -0.60
C TYR A 298 -7.73 28.43 0.88
N SER A 299 -8.11 29.60 1.42
CA SER A 299 -7.84 29.96 2.82
C SER A 299 -8.52 29.03 3.83
N GLN A 300 -9.59 28.33 3.42
CA GLN A 300 -10.27 27.31 4.22
C GLN A 300 -9.37 26.12 4.58
N LEU A 301 -8.28 25.89 3.83
CA LEU A 301 -7.28 24.86 4.13
C LEU A 301 -6.23 25.29 5.17
N LYS A 302 -6.38 26.51 5.74
CA LYS A 302 -5.55 26.99 6.85
C LYS A 302 -6.28 26.77 8.18
N PHE A 303 -5.98 25.67 8.82
CA PHE A 303 -6.65 25.23 10.04
C PHE A 303 -6.08 25.98 11.24
N GLN A 304 -6.96 26.38 12.15
CA GLN A 304 -6.63 26.96 13.45
C GLN A 304 -6.85 25.91 14.54
N ASN A 305 -5.90 25.79 15.46
CA ASN A 305 -5.87 24.80 16.55
C ASN A 305 -6.24 23.39 16.08
N PRO A 306 -5.53 22.82 15.08
CA PRO A 306 -5.83 21.49 14.59
C PRO A 306 -5.67 20.46 15.72
N LYS A 307 -6.58 19.47 15.78
CA LYS A 307 -6.35 18.30 16.64
C LYS A 307 -5.21 17.48 16.03
N LEU A 308 -4.06 17.47 16.70
CA LEU A 308 -2.87 16.75 16.25
C LEU A 308 -2.97 15.26 16.57
N TRP A 309 -2.50 14.42 15.65
CA TRP A 309 -2.29 13.00 15.90
C TRP A 309 -1.02 12.79 16.73
N TRP A 310 -1.10 11.93 17.74
CA TRP A 310 0.02 11.56 18.61
C TRP A 310 0.17 10.05 18.72
N PRO A 311 1.41 9.54 18.93
CA PRO A 311 1.62 8.18 19.39
C PRO A 311 0.89 7.92 20.70
N HIS A 312 0.59 6.65 20.97
CA HIS A 312 0.06 6.23 22.26
C HIS A 312 1.06 6.61 23.37
N GLN A 313 0.54 6.94 24.55
CA GLN A 313 1.27 7.58 25.67
C GLN A 313 1.66 9.05 25.46
N MET A 314 1.56 9.62 24.26
CA MET A 314 1.89 11.04 24.00
C MET A 314 0.67 11.93 23.78
N GLY A 315 -0.48 11.36 23.43
CA GLY A 315 -1.71 12.11 23.22
C GLY A 315 -2.82 11.27 22.60
N ALA A 316 -3.84 11.95 22.06
CA ALA A 316 -4.93 11.32 21.31
C ALA A 316 -4.55 11.06 19.85
N GLN A 317 -5.33 10.22 19.16
CA GLN A 317 -5.16 9.81 17.76
C GLN A 317 -6.29 10.36 16.86
N PRO A 318 -6.53 11.68 16.78
CA PRO A 318 -7.53 12.23 15.86
C PRO A 318 -7.18 11.88 14.42
N LEU A 319 -8.16 11.35 13.70
CA LEU A 319 -8.11 11.11 12.26
C LEU A 319 -9.18 11.97 11.58
N TYR A 320 -8.77 12.65 10.51
CA TYR A 320 -9.66 13.37 9.60
C TYR A 320 -9.91 12.50 8.37
N ALA A 321 -10.91 12.85 7.58
CA ALA A 321 -11.16 12.24 6.29
C ALA A 321 -11.25 13.34 5.22
N VAL A 322 -10.70 13.07 4.04
CA VAL A 322 -10.96 13.84 2.83
C VAL A 322 -11.70 12.98 1.83
N ARG A 323 -12.82 13.50 1.30
CA ARG A 323 -13.53 12.89 0.17
C ARG A 323 -13.25 13.73 -1.08
N LEU A 324 -12.82 13.05 -2.14
CA LEU A 324 -12.61 13.61 -3.47
C LEU A 324 -13.63 13.00 -4.42
N GLU A 325 -14.18 13.84 -5.29
CA GLU A 325 -15.20 13.43 -6.26
C GLU A 325 -14.95 14.16 -7.58
N PHE A 326 -14.89 13.42 -8.68
CA PHE A 326 -14.79 14.02 -10.01
C PHE A 326 -16.15 13.95 -10.70
N GLU A 327 -16.65 15.09 -11.17
CA GLU A 327 -17.88 15.15 -11.95
C GLU A 327 -17.60 15.57 -13.41
N SER A 328 -18.26 14.91 -14.35
CA SER A 328 -18.28 15.30 -15.76
C SER A 328 -19.67 15.10 -16.35
N GLY A 329 -20.12 16.03 -17.20
CA GLY A 329 -21.46 15.95 -17.81
C GLY A 329 -22.61 15.91 -16.79
N GLY A 330 -22.43 16.52 -15.61
CA GLY A 330 -23.43 16.51 -14.53
C GLY A 330 -23.58 15.16 -13.80
N ARG A 331 -22.65 14.21 -13.99
CA ARG A 331 -22.61 12.92 -13.31
C ARG A 331 -21.27 12.72 -12.60
N VAL A 332 -21.29 12.00 -11.48
CA VAL A 332 -20.06 11.58 -10.80
C VAL A 332 -19.36 10.52 -11.65
N SER A 333 -18.09 10.75 -11.93
CA SER A 333 -17.21 9.80 -12.61
C SER A 333 -16.54 8.87 -11.61
N ASP A 334 -15.89 9.40 -10.58
CA ASP A 334 -15.25 8.58 -9.56
C ASP A 334 -15.24 9.31 -8.21
N THR A 335 -15.10 8.54 -7.14
CA THR A 335 -15.02 9.04 -5.76
C THR A 335 -13.92 8.28 -5.03
N SER A 336 -13.10 9.02 -4.28
CA SER A 336 -12.08 8.45 -3.41
C SER A 336 -12.10 9.12 -2.06
N THR A 337 -11.94 8.33 -1.00
CA THR A 337 -11.86 8.84 0.37
C THR A 337 -10.61 8.30 1.05
N VAL A 338 -9.86 9.15 1.72
CA VAL A 338 -8.70 8.73 2.53
C VAL A 338 -8.73 9.38 3.91
N GLN A 339 -8.32 8.62 4.92
CA GLN A 339 -8.11 9.13 6.27
C GLN A 339 -6.69 9.68 6.41
N PHE A 340 -6.52 10.71 7.22
CA PHE A 340 -5.20 11.29 7.51
C PHE A 340 -5.14 11.84 8.93
N GLY A 341 -3.94 11.88 9.51
CA GLY A 341 -3.66 12.54 10.78
C GLY A 341 -2.77 13.76 10.59
N ILE A 342 -3.12 14.89 11.20
CA ILE A 342 -2.27 16.09 11.19
C ILE A 342 -1.17 15.91 12.24
N ARG A 343 0.08 15.82 11.82
CA ARG A 343 1.26 15.76 12.69
C ARG A 343 2.52 16.17 11.92
N GLU A 344 3.59 16.44 12.64
CA GLU A 344 4.93 16.59 12.07
C GLU A 344 5.87 15.53 12.65
N VAL A 345 6.65 14.89 11.77
CA VAL A 345 7.78 14.06 12.18
C VAL A 345 9.07 14.70 11.72
N LYS A 346 9.99 14.91 12.66
CA LYS A 346 11.36 15.35 12.38
C LYS A 346 12.36 14.34 12.91
N SER A 347 13.52 14.34 12.28
CA SER A 347 14.65 13.50 12.63
C SER A 347 15.92 14.34 12.61
N GLU A 348 16.78 14.18 13.61
CA GLU A 348 18.05 14.90 13.74
C GLU A 348 19.16 13.97 14.26
N MET A 349 20.41 14.32 13.97
CA MET A 349 21.57 13.71 14.63
C MET A 349 21.83 14.40 15.96
N THR A 350 21.99 13.61 17.02
CA THR A 350 22.55 14.12 18.27
C THR A 350 24.03 14.43 18.09
N GLU A 351 24.60 15.20 19.03
CA GLU A 351 26.05 15.47 19.09
C GLU A 351 26.88 14.17 19.19
N THR A 352 26.29 13.11 19.73
CA THR A 352 26.90 11.77 19.82
C THR A 352 26.69 10.91 18.57
N GLY A 353 26.13 11.47 17.49
CA GLY A 353 25.89 10.77 16.22
C GLY A 353 24.70 9.81 16.23
N ALA A 354 23.82 9.86 17.22
CA ALA A 354 22.65 9.00 17.32
C ALA A 354 21.40 9.65 16.72
N ARG A 355 20.53 8.83 16.11
CA ARG A 355 19.27 9.24 15.48
C ARG A 355 18.20 9.55 16.51
N LEU A 356 17.78 10.81 16.55
CA LEU A 356 16.71 11.29 17.41
C LEU A 356 15.48 11.61 16.57
N PHE A 357 14.32 11.12 16.99
CA PHE A 357 13.03 11.48 16.41
C PHE A 357 12.26 12.47 17.28
N ARG A 358 11.49 13.33 16.62
CA ARG A 358 10.51 14.22 17.24
C ARG A 358 9.17 14.06 16.55
N ILE A 359 8.12 13.99 17.34
CA ILE A 359 6.74 14.05 16.86
C ILE A 359 6.08 15.27 17.48
N ASN A 360 5.59 16.17 16.63
CA ASN A 360 5.02 17.46 17.02
C ASN A 360 5.95 18.21 18.00
N GLY A 361 7.25 18.25 17.66
CA GLY A 361 8.32 18.92 18.41
C GLY A 361 8.82 18.19 19.67
N LYS A 362 8.11 17.15 20.13
CA LYS A 362 8.47 16.38 21.33
C LYS A 362 9.39 15.20 20.95
N ARG A 363 10.50 15.07 21.67
CA ARG A 363 11.42 13.92 21.52
C ARG A 363 10.67 12.63 21.82
N VAL A 364 10.87 11.61 21.00
CA VAL A 364 10.33 10.27 21.23
C VAL A 364 11.47 9.27 21.30
N LEU A 365 11.49 8.48 22.37
CA LEU A 365 12.33 7.28 22.44
C LEU A 365 11.59 6.15 21.74
N ILE A 366 12.20 5.59 20.70
CA ILE A 366 11.68 4.43 19.98
C ILE A 366 11.87 3.20 20.86
N ARG A 367 10.75 2.61 21.32
CA ARG A 367 10.71 1.37 22.11
C ARG A 367 9.83 0.40 21.35
N GLY A 368 10.42 -0.58 20.70
CA GLY A 368 9.68 -1.42 19.77
C GLY A 368 10.26 -2.80 19.59
N ALA A 369 9.63 -3.54 18.69
CA ALA A 369 10.03 -4.87 18.26
C ALA A 369 9.92 -4.98 16.74
N ALA A 370 10.61 -5.99 16.18
CA ALA A 370 10.38 -6.42 14.81
C ALA A 370 9.05 -7.18 14.71
N TRP A 371 8.34 -6.99 13.60
CA TRP A 371 7.12 -7.71 13.26
C TRP A 371 7.37 -8.63 12.08
N THR A 372 6.66 -9.76 12.09
CA THR A 372 6.69 -10.72 10.99
C THR A 372 5.28 -11.21 10.68
N SER A 373 4.98 -11.35 9.39
CA SER A 373 3.73 -11.93 8.90
C SER A 373 3.63 -13.43 9.24
N ASP A 374 2.44 -14.01 9.09
CA ASP A 374 2.27 -15.47 9.10
C ASP A 374 3.17 -16.13 8.04
N MET A 375 3.78 -17.28 8.36
CA MET A 375 4.73 -17.97 7.47
C MET A 375 4.20 -18.24 6.07
N LEU A 376 2.88 -18.41 5.91
CA LEU A 376 2.25 -18.67 4.61
C LEU A 376 1.55 -17.42 4.03
N LEU A 377 1.87 -16.24 4.57
CA LEU A 377 1.24 -14.95 4.28
C LEU A 377 -0.29 -14.93 4.48
N ARG A 378 -0.81 -15.78 5.36
CA ARG A 378 -2.24 -15.77 5.72
C ARG A 378 -2.56 -14.55 6.58
N TRP A 379 -3.66 -13.90 6.28
CA TRP A 379 -4.11 -12.71 7.00
C TRP A 379 -5.28 -13.04 7.96
N SER A 380 -5.20 -12.51 9.18
CA SER A 380 -6.33 -12.46 10.11
C SER A 380 -6.37 -11.09 10.78
N PRO A 381 -7.41 -10.27 10.53
CA PRO A 381 -7.51 -8.95 11.15
C PRO A 381 -7.62 -9.06 12.68
N GLN A 382 -8.26 -10.11 13.20
CA GLN A 382 -8.38 -10.34 14.65
C GLN A 382 -7.01 -10.65 15.29
N LYS A 383 -6.18 -11.46 14.63
CA LYS A 383 -4.83 -11.74 15.08
C LYS A 383 -3.98 -10.47 15.05
N ALA A 384 -4.01 -9.73 13.95
CA ALA A 384 -3.26 -8.49 13.82
C ALA A 384 -3.69 -7.43 14.86
N GLU A 385 -4.99 -7.27 15.12
CA GLU A 385 -5.49 -6.40 16.17
C GLU A 385 -4.97 -6.81 17.56
N ALA A 386 -4.99 -8.11 17.87
CA ALA A 386 -4.50 -8.64 19.13
C ALA A 386 -2.99 -8.41 19.32
N GLU A 387 -2.18 -8.62 18.27
CA GLU A 387 -0.73 -8.41 18.32
C GLU A 387 -0.35 -6.92 18.43
N LEU A 388 -1.10 -6.03 17.76
CA LEU A 388 -0.98 -4.58 17.95
C LEU A 388 -1.35 -4.18 19.38
N ARG A 389 -2.39 -4.76 19.97
CA ARG A 389 -2.72 -4.56 21.38
C ARG A 389 -1.61 -5.04 22.31
N TYR A 390 -1.01 -6.22 22.05
CA TYR A 390 0.12 -6.71 22.85
C TYR A 390 1.32 -5.77 22.80
N THR A 391 1.56 -5.09 21.67
CA THR A 391 2.61 -4.07 21.59
C THR A 391 2.38 -2.96 22.61
N LYS A 392 1.12 -2.50 22.76
CA LYS A 392 0.74 -1.51 23.78
C LYS A 392 0.83 -2.07 25.20
N ASP A 393 0.37 -3.30 25.42
CA ASP A 393 0.40 -3.96 26.73
C ASP A 393 1.84 -4.19 27.22
N MET A 394 2.78 -4.43 26.31
CA MET A 394 4.23 -4.49 26.58
C MET A 394 4.87 -3.10 26.79
N GLY A 395 4.10 -2.02 26.69
CA GLY A 395 4.57 -0.65 26.85
C GLY A 395 5.45 -0.14 25.70
N MET A 396 5.51 -0.87 24.58
CA MET A 396 6.21 -0.50 23.35
C MET A 396 5.38 0.50 22.56
N ASN A 397 6.02 1.43 21.85
CA ASN A 397 5.36 2.44 21.01
C ASN A 397 5.58 2.24 19.51
N THR A 398 6.45 1.31 19.10
CA THR A 398 6.88 1.18 17.71
C THR A 398 6.94 -0.28 17.26
N ILE A 399 6.64 -0.54 15.99
CA ILE A 399 6.87 -1.79 15.29
C ILE A 399 7.77 -1.54 14.07
N ARG A 400 8.80 -2.38 13.87
CA ARG A 400 9.62 -2.40 12.65
C ARG A 400 9.11 -3.47 11.70
N LEU A 401 8.86 -3.09 10.44
CA LEU A 401 8.56 -4.01 9.35
C LEU A 401 9.76 -4.06 8.41
N GLU A 402 10.59 -5.10 8.54
CA GLU A 402 11.71 -5.34 7.65
C GLU A 402 11.26 -6.28 6.52
N GLY A 403 10.87 -5.71 5.38
CA GLY A 403 10.38 -6.45 4.22
C GLY A 403 9.07 -7.20 4.46
N LYS A 404 8.25 -6.76 5.42
CA LYS A 404 6.94 -7.34 5.78
C LYS A 404 5.85 -6.29 5.66
N MET A 405 5.63 -5.81 4.44
CA MET A 405 4.68 -4.74 4.13
C MET A 405 3.24 -5.26 4.23
N GLU A 406 2.68 -5.24 5.43
CA GLU A 406 1.32 -5.72 5.70
C GLU A 406 0.24 -5.00 4.88
N ARG A 407 -1.01 -5.44 5.04
CA ARG A 407 -2.19 -4.86 4.39
C ARG A 407 -2.57 -3.51 5.00
N ASP A 408 -3.38 -2.73 4.28
CA ASP A 408 -3.81 -1.39 4.72
C ASP A 408 -4.52 -1.43 6.07
N GLU A 409 -5.26 -2.50 6.38
CA GLU A 409 -5.95 -2.67 7.66
C GLU A 409 -4.97 -2.67 8.85
N PHE A 410 -3.74 -3.17 8.66
CA PHE A 410 -2.69 -3.13 9.68
C PHE A 410 -2.32 -1.69 10.02
N PHE A 411 -2.07 -0.87 9.00
CA PHE A 411 -1.67 0.53 9.16
C PHE A 411 -2.84 1.38 9.70
N ASP A 412 -4.06 1.11 9.23
CA ASP A 412 -5.29 1.69 9.77
C ASP A 412 -5.47 1.41 11.27
N MET A 413 -5.20 0.18 11.70
CA MET A 413 -5.22 -0.17 13.13
C MET A 413 -4.11 0.54 13.89
N ALA A 414 -2.90 0.59 13.34
CA ALA A 414 -1.77 1.30 13.94
C ALA A 414 -2.05 2.80 14.11
N ASP A 415 -2.68 3.44 13.12
CA ASP A 415 -3.13 4.82 13.17
C ASP A 415 -4.12 5.08 14.30
N ARG A 416 -5.16 4.24 14.40
CA ARG A 416 -6.18 4.33 15.46
C ARG A 416 -5.60 4.06 16.84
N MET A 417 -4.65 3.12 16.93
CA MET A 417 -4.07 2.69 18.21
C MET A 417 -2.93 3.57 18.69
N GLY A 418 -2.35 4.40 17.82
CA GLY A 418 -1.21 5.26 18.12
C GLY A 418 0.12 4.52 18.12
N ILE A 419 0.25 3.43 17.35
CA ILE A 419 1.48 2.62 17.29
C ILE A 419 2.28 3.11 16.10
N LEU A 420 3.55 3.48 16.32
CA LEU A 420 4.44 3.93 15.26
C LEU A 420 4.92 2.76 14.41
N ILE A 421 4.91 2.92 13.09
CA ILE A 421 5.39 1.89 12.16
C ILE A 421 6.64 2.39 11.43
N MET A 422 7.68 1.54 11.43
CA MET A 422 8.94 1.74 10.73
C MET A 422 9.07 0.69 9.61
N PRO A 423 8.49 0.95 8.42
CA PRO A 423 8.64 0.08 7.26
C PRO A 423 9.98 0.29 6.56
N GLY A 424 10.43 -0.77 5.89
CA GLY A 424 11.57 -0.70 5.00
C GLY A 424 11.88 -2.01 4.29
N TRP A 425 12.86 -1.97 3.39
CA TRP A 425 13.30 -3.17 2.66
C TRP A 425 13.96 -4.20 3.57
N CYS A 426 13.94 -5.45 3.11
CA CYS A 426 14.53 -6.58 3.82
C CYS A 426 16.05 -6.60 3.67
N CYS A 427 16.78 -7.04 4.70
CA CYS A 427 18.18 -7.41 4.53
C CYS A 427 18.32 -8.76 3.84
N CYS A 428 19.59 -9.12 3.58
CA CYS A 428 20.02 -10.51 3.52
C CYS A 428 19.43 -11.33 2.35
N ASP A 429 18.75 -10.66 1.43
CA ASP A 429 18.14 -11.21 0.23
C ASP A 429 18.48 -10.32 -0.99
N PHE A 430 17.70 -10.43 -2.07
CA PHE A 430 18.00 -9.70 -3.30
C PHE A 430 17.82 -8.18 -3.19
N TRP A 431 17.07 -7.68 -2.20
CA TRP A 431 16.89 -6.24 -1.97
C TRP A 431 18.19 -5.50 -1.64
N GLU A 432 19.20 -6.20 -1.11
CA GLU A 432 20.53 -5.65 -0.79
C GLU A 432 21.65 -6.21 -1.69
N ARG A 433 21.30 -6.90 -2.78
CA ARG A 433 22.26 -7.44 -3.77
C ARG A 433 22.41 -6.53 -4.98
N TRP A 434 22.52 -5.23 -4.76
CA TRP A 434 22.57 -4.20 -5.81
C TRP A 434 23.60 -4.49 -6.91
N ARG A 435 24.76 -5.05 -6.57
CA ARG A 435 25.80 -5.44 -7.55
C ARG A 435 25.35 -6.50 -8.57
N GLN A 436 24.29 -7.25 -8.26
CA GLN A 436 23.72 -8.29 -9.11
C GLN A 436 22.48 -7.81 -9.88
N TRP A 437 21.96 -6.63 -9.53
CA TRP A 437 20.76 -6.09 -10.16
C TRP A 437 21.00 -5.80 -11.64
N GLN A 438 20.02 -6.21 -12.44
CA GLN A 438 19.88 -5.89 -13.84
C GLN A 438 19.05 -4.61 -14.01
N PRO A 439 18.98 -4.02 -15.22
CA PRO A 439 18.15 -2.83 -15.46
C PRO A 439 16.67 -3.02 -15.11
N GLU A 440 16.17 -4.25 -15.19
CA GLU A 440 14.81 -4.59 -14.79
C GLU A 440 14.60 -4.50 -13.27
N ASP A 441 15.57 -4.95 -12.47
CA ASP A 441 15.48 -4.93 -11.02
C ASP A 441 15.42 -3.50 -10.48
N HIS A 442 16.15 -2.57 -11.10
CA HIS A 442 16.05 -1.14 -10.79
C HIS A 442 14.63 -0.61 -11.04
N LYS A 443 14.00 -0.99 -12.15
CA LYS A 443 12.62 -0.60 -12.47
C LYS A 443 11.63 -1.18 -11.47
N ILE A 444 11.79 -2.47 -11.11
CA ILE A 444 10.91 -3.13 -10.14
C ILE A 444 11.09 -2.51 -8.75
N ALA A 445 12.32 -2.28 -8.29
CA ALA A 445 12.61 -1.66 -6.99
C ALA A 445 12.07 -0.22 -6.91
N GLY A 446 12.33 0.60 -7.92
CA GLY A 446 11.80 1.97 -8.00
C GLY A 446 10.27 2.01 -8.02
N ALA A 447 9.62 1.15 -8.82
CA ALA A 447 8.16 1.05 -8.87
C ALA A 447 7.56 0.52 -7.56
N SER A 448 8.24 -0.41 -6.88
CA SER A 448 7.84 -0.93 -5.57
C SER A 448 7.90 0.16 -4.51
N LEU A 449 8.99 0.95 -4.49
CA LEU A 449 9.10 2.09 -3.57
C LEU A 449 8.00 3.13 -3.86
N ALA A 450 7.79 3.49 -5.13
CA ALA A 450 6.78 4.47 -5.50
C ALA A 450 5.38 4.03 -5.06
N HIS A 451 5.05 2.74 -5.23
CA HIS A 451 3.79 2.17 -4.77
C HIS A 451 3.65 2.26 -3.25
N GLU A 452 4.61 1.73 -2.50
CA GLU A 452 4.54 1.68 -1.04
C GLU A 452 4.50 3.09 -0.42
N LEU A 453 5.29 4.05 -0.91
CA LEU A 453 5.26 5.42 -0.39
C LEU A 453 3.91 6.10 -0.65
N ARG A 454 3.33 5.93 -1.86
CA ARG A 454 2.01 6.50 -2.19
C ARG A 454 0.88 5.85 -1.39
N ARG A 455 0.99 4.55 -1.09
CA ARG A 455 0.07 3.81 -0.22
C ARG A 455 0.18 4.30 1.22
N LEU A 456 1.40 4.48 1.73
CA LEU A 456 1.65 4.72 3.15
C LEU A 456 1.63 6.18 3.59
N ARG A 457 1.79 7.15 2.67
CA ARG A 457 1.99 8.57 3.01
C ARG A 457 0.85 9.25 3.78
N ASN A 458 -0.37 8.71 3.76
CA ASN A 458 -1.49 9.24 4.55
C ASN A 458 -1.58 8.66 5.98
N HIS A 459 -0.89 7.55 6.27
CA HIS A 459 -0.95 6.90 7.58
C HIS A 459 -0.11 7.64 8.62
N PRO A 460 -0.71 8.31 9.64
CA PRO A 460 0.05 9.00 10.66
C PRO A 460 0.85 8.07 11.61
N SER A 461 0.62 6.77 11.60
CA SER A 461 1.47 5.80 12.29
C SER A 461 2.85 5.65 11.65
N VAL A 462 2.96 5.79 10.33
CA VAL A 462 4.22 5.55 9.61
C VAL A 462 5.12 6.77 9.74
N PHE A 463 6.22 6.68 10.49
CA PHE A 463 7.01 7.87 10.86
C PHE A 463 8.39 7.94 10.21
N VAL A 464 8.80 6.89 9.51
CA VAL A 464 10.09 6.84 8.83
C VAL A 464 10.02 5.78 7.72
N TRP A 465 10.86 5.89 6.70
CA TRP A 465 11.08 4.82 5.73
C TRP A 465 12.55 4.41 5.68
N LEU A 466 12.83 3.12 5.68
CA LEU A 466 14.17 2.55 5.50
C LEU A 466 14.28 1.90 4.12
N TYR A 467 15.12 2.42 3.23
CA TYR A 467 15.34 1.81 1.91
C TYR A 467 16.56 0.87 1.86
N GLY A 468 17.03 0.43 3.04
CA GLY A 468 18.00 -0.63 3.28
C GLY A 468 17.88 -1.11 4.73
N SER A 469 18.50 -2.25 5.07
CA SER A 469 18.52 -2.79 6.44
C SER A 469 19.96 -2.96 6.92
N ASP A 470 20.65 -4.00 6.48
CA ASP A 470 21.99 -4.35 6.99
C ASP A 470 23.06 -3.61 6.19
N GLY A 471 22.78 -3.33 4.92
CA GLY A 471 23.64 -2.56 4.03
C GLY A 471 23.01 -1.22 3.66
N PRO A 472 23.77 -0.12 3.67
CA PRO A 472 23.37 1.07 2.92
C PRO A 472 23.44 0.79 1.40
N PRO A 473 22.49 1.31 0.60
CA PRO A 473 22.56 1.17 -0.85
C PRO A 473 23.76 1.94 -1.45
N PRO A 474 24.28 1.52 -2.62
CA PRO A 474 25.25 2.31 -3.37
C PRO A 474 24.61 3.61 -3.90
N ALA A 475 25.44 4.59 -4.26
CA ALA A 475 25.00 5.96 -4.57
C ALA A 475 23.99 6.07 -5.72
N ASP A 476 24.11 5.25 -6.74
CA ASP A 476 23.19 5.21 -7.89
C ASP A 476 21.80 4.69 -7.48
N VAL A 477 21.76 3.62 -6.69
CA VAL A 477 20.50 3.09 -6.15
C VAL A 477 19.90 4.04 -5.12
N GLU A 478 20.72 4.63 -4.24
CA GLU A 478 20.26 5.64 -3.29
C GLU A 478 19.66 6.84 -4.01
N LYS A 479 20.31 7.33 -5.07
CA LYS A 479 19.79 8.43 -5.88
C LYS A 479 18.42 8.10 -6.48
N MET A 480 18.27 6.90 -7.05
CA MET A 480 16.98 6.42 -7.56
C MET A 480 15.91 6.42 -6.46
N TYR A 481 16.22 5.92 -5.27
CA TYR A 481 15.27 5.93 -4.16
C TYR A 481 14.91 7.34 -3.70
N LEU A 482 15.88 8.24 -3.57
CA LEU A 482 15.65 9.63 -3.19
C LEU A 482 14.76 10.37 -4.19
N ASP A 483 14.94 10.12 -5.49
CA ASP A 483 14.10 10.69 -6.53
C ASP A 483 12.66 10.20 -6.40
N VAL A 484 12.46 8.89 -6.18
CA VAL A 484 11.14 8.32 -5.93
C VAL A 484 10.50 8.87 -4.65
N ILE A 485 11.27 9.06 -3.58
CA ILE A 485 10.81 9.64 -2.31
C ILE A 485 10.31 11.07 -2.53
N GLN A 486 11.05 11.87 -3.31
CA GLN A 486 10.67 13.23 -3.67
C GLN A 486 9.39 13.23 -4.52
N ASP A 487 9.33 12.41 -5.56
CA ASP A 487 8.18 12.32 -6.47
C ASP A 487 6.92 11.78 -5.79
N ALA A 488 7.07 10.92 -4.79
CA ALA A 488 5.98 10.41 -3.97
C ALA A 488 5.51 11.42 -2.90
N GLU A 489 6.18 12.56 -2.77
CA GLU A 489 5.91 13.59 -1.75
C GLU A 489 5.87 13.00 -0.34
N TRP A 490 6.81 12.11 -0.05
CA TRP A 490 6.89 11.42 1.24
C TRP A 490 7.07 12.43 2.38
N PRO A 491 6.15 12.49 3.37
CA PRO A 491 6.16 13.56 4.37
C PRO A 491 7.07 13.27 5.58
N ASN A 492 7.65 12.07 5.65
CA ASN A 492 8.39 11.60 6.83
C ASN A 492 9.89 11.53 6.58
N PRO A 493 10.72 11.46 7.64
CA PRO A 493 12.13 11.12 7.50
C PRO A 493 12.37 9.81 6.73
N THR A 494 13.55 9.72 6.13
CA THR A 494 14.07 8.47 5.56
C THR A 494 15.42 8.16 6.17
N ILE A 495 15.77 6.88 6.21
CA ILE A 495 17.08 6.39 6.66
C ILE A 495 17.62 5.43 5.60
N SER A 496 18.91 5.55 5.32
CA SER A 496 19.60 4.74 4.31
C SER A 496 19.59 3.25 4.61
N SER A 497 19.89 2.88 5.85
CA SER A 497 19.82 1.52 6.37
C SER A 497 19.67 1.48 7.89
N ALA A 498 19.40 0.30 8.44
CA ALA A 498 19.43 0.05 9.89
C ALA A 498 20.86 -0.09 10.46
N ALA A 499 21.88 -0.20 9.61
CA ALA A 499 23.28 -0.26 10.00
C ALA A 499 23.92 1.12 10.24
N ALA A 500 25.07 1.14 10.91
CA ALA A 500 25.80 2.38 11.23
C ALA A 500 26.57 2.97 10.03
N ASP A 501 26.77 2.17 8.98
CA ASP A 501 27.54 2.57 7.80
C ASP A 501 26.87 3.74 7.07
N PRO A 502 27.61 4.81 6.75
CA PRO A 502 27.06 5.97 6.06
C PRO A 502 26.90 5.70 4.56
N THR A 503 25.99 6.44 3.92
CA THR A 503 26.00 6.57 2.46
C THR A 503 26.74 7.82 2.03
N THR A 504 27.05 7.90 0.73
CA THR A 504 27.67 9.09 0.15
C THR A 504 26.69 10.25 -0.06
N LEU A 505 25.39 9.99 -0.25
CA LEU A 505 24.43 11.06 -0.53
C LEU A 505 23.74 11.59 0.73
N THR A 506 23.34 10.72 1.66
CA THR A 506 22.62 11.11 2.89
C THR A 506 23.45 11.02 4.16
N GLY A 507 24.65 10.44 4.09
CA GLY A 507 25.60 10.41 5.18
C GLY A 507 25.27 9.35 6.24
N PRO A 508 25.64 9.58 7.52
CA PRO A 508 25.41 8.64 8.60
C PRO A 508 23.93 8.35 8.84
N SER A 509 23.59 7.08 9.00
CA SER A 509 22.23 6.64 9.38
C SER A 509 21.88 7.10 10.81
N GLY A 510 22.87 7.10 11.72
CA GLY A 510 22.74 7.36 13.16
C GLY A 510 21.96 6.28 13.92
N VAL A 511 21.73 5.14 13.28
CA VAL A 511 21.18 3.93 13.90
C VAL A 511 22.25 2.86 13.92
N LYS A 512 22.03 1.82 14.73
CA LYS A 512 22.94 0.69 14.81
C LYS A 512 22.11 -0.58 14.98
N MET A 513 22.37 -1.56 14.12
CA MET A 513 21.97 -2.94 14.33
C MET A 513 22.69 -3.49 15.58
N PRO A 514 21.98 -4.10 16.54
CA PRO A 514 22.55 -4.62 17.78
C PRO A 514 23.80 -5.49 17.60
#